data_AF-A0A0G0AVR3-F1
#
_entry.id   AF-A0A0G0AVR3-F1
#
_cell.length_a   1.000
_cell.length_b   1.000
_cell.length_c   1.000
_cell.angle_alpha   90.00
_cell.angle_beta   90.00
_cell.angle_gamma   90.00
#
_symmetry.space_group_name_H-M   'P 1'
#
loop_
_entity.id
_entity.type
_entity.pdbx_description
1 polymer ?
#
loop_
_entity_poly.entity_id
_entity_poly.type
_entity_poly.pdbx_seq_one_letter_code
_entity_poly.pdbx_strand_id
1 'polypeptide(L)'
;MKKFVIFLILIFFNNLNAINYPNSTTETDRITNVLTVLQGLNAGDTVSTAVQGLCWFKAGLSVDGASAGRVNFSCPIPVDREIYLNEDVVLDLHKDLVFSGSVRLARSGNIIAGSATRLESSIILTGPFDLGSKTLTCTYGPMFINGNGNVIDFRKGGRIFYDSRNTNDAGRTAATIRNCELRGVKFETEADSRLWLRNYSAFNWDNVLLRLDGDYLIPNIDYKHLNIIGDVLVTGTYMFKMDGTCNVSYNSLFCFDVGTTFSIGRTAVFTSDGSGRAGFYFNGCNINISAKDFLIDNATLIFSNEVRITDENWNRKFIIGSNCNVILLAGARILLDGTTTLSLL
;
A
#
# COMPACT_ATOMS: atom_id res chain seq x y z
N MET A 1 43.04 16.70 -4.75
CA MET A 1 41.97 15.86 -5.35
C MET A 1 41.02 15.44 -4.23
N LYS A 2 39.77 15.94 -4.24
CA LYS A 2 38.76 15.62 -3.22
C LYS A 2 38.22 14.22 -3.48
N LYS A 3 38.33 13.31 -2.50
CA LYS A 3 37.79 11.95 -2.57
C LYS A 3 36.29 11.99 -2.26
N PHE A 4 35.48 11.59 -3.24
CA PHE A 4 34.05 11.36 -3.09
C PHE A 4 33.85 10.12 -2.22
N VAL A 5 33.19 10.25 -1.06
CA VAL A 5 32.79 9.11 -0.23
C VAL A 5 31.28 8.96 -0.42
N ILE A 6 30.87 7.91 -1.12
CA ILE A 6 29.46 7.50 -1.22
C ILE A 6 29.10 6.82 0.09
N PHE A 7 28.24 7.45 0.88
CA PHE A 7 27.66 6.84 2.08
C PHE A 7 26.50 5.94 1.65
N LEU A 8 26.76 4.64 1.56
CA LEU A 8 25.74 3.63 1.28
C LEU A 8 25.01 3.33 2.61
N ILE A 9 23.79 3.80 2.78
CA ILE A 9 22.94 3.36 3.89
C ILE A 9 22.47 1.94 3.57
N LEU A 10 23.12 0.94 4.17
CA LEU A 10 22.65 -0.44 4.23
C LEU A 10 21.48 -0.49 5.23
N ILE A 11 20.25 -0.46 4.72
CA ILE A 11 19.07 -0.84 5.50
C ILE A 11 19.16 -2.36 5.70
N PHE A 12 19.33 -2.79 6.95
CA PHE A 12 19.22 -4.19 7.33
C PHE A 12 17.76 -4.63 7.18
N PHE A 13 17.38 -5.10 5.99
CA PHE A 13 16.26 -6.03 5.91
C PHE A 13 16.69 -7.27 6.68
N ASN A 14 16.01 -7.60 7.77
CA ASN A 14 16.05 -8.96 8.29
C ASN A 14 15.78 -9.88 7.10
N ASN A 15 16.72 -10.78 6.80
CA ASN A 15 16.57 -11.82 5.79
C ASN A 15 15.32 -12.64 6.11
N LEU A 16 14.18 -12.26 5.53
CA LEU A 16 13.05 -13.15 5.38
C LEU A 16 13.50 -14.19 4.36
N ASN A 17 13.86 -15.37 4.84
CA ASN A 17 14.08 -16.51 3.96
C ASN A 17 12.89 -16.61 3.01
N ALA A 18 13.16 -16.65 1.70
CA ALA A 18 12.15 -17.00 0.73
C ALA A 18 11.49 -18.31 1.17
N ILE A 19 10.16 -18.33 1.27
CA ILE A 19 9.43 -19.58 1.39
C ILE A 19 9.73 -20.36 0.11
N ASN A 20 10.63 -21.33 0.20
CA ASN A 20 11.00 -22.20 -0.90
C ASN A 20 9.81 -23.11 -1.20
N TYR A 21 8.99 -22.71 -2.16
CA TYR A 21 8.03 -23.62 -2.77
C TYR A 21 8.78 -24.67 -3.58
N PRO A 22 8.37 -25.96 -3.52
CA PRO A 22 9.15 -27.05 -4.08
C PRO A 22 9.32 -26.91 -5.60
N ASN A 23 10.55 -26.63 -6.02
CA ASN A 23 11.06 -26.72 -7.40
C ASN A 23 11.28 -28.20 -7.82
N SER A 24 10.36 -29.11 -7.50
CA SER A 24 10.53 -30.51 -7.88
C SER A 24 10.05 -30.72 -9.32
N THR A 25 11.05 -30.80 -10.19
CA THR A 25 11.06 -31.10 -11.63
C THR A 25 10.54 -32.50 -12.00
N THR A 26 9.27 -32.78 -11.72
CA THR A 26 8.52 -33.78 -12.50
C THR A 26 7.38 -33.06 -13.21
N GLU A 27 7.75 -32.49 -14.35
CA GLU A 27 7.05 -31.46 -15.13
C GLU A 27 5.83 -31.94 -15.94
N THR A 28 5.30 -33.15 -15.72
CA THR A 28 4.21 -33.68 -16.55
C THR A 28 2.89 -33.93 -15.80
N ASP A 29 2.91 -34.06 -14.46
CA ASP A 29 1.69 -34.40 -13.69
C ASP A 29 0.96 -33.19 -13.08
N ARG A 30 1.53 -31.99 -13.15
CA ARG A 30 0.92 -30.75 -12.62
C ARG A 30 0.39 -29.77 -13.68
N ILE A 31 0.65 -30.04 -14.95
CA ILE A 31 0.50 -29.04 -16.03
C ILE A 31 -0.76 -29.25 -16.91
N THR A 32 -1.47 -30.38 -16.79
CA THR A 32 -2.57 -30.69 -17.75
C THR A 32 -3.99 -30.62 -17.15
N ASN A 33 -4.18 -30.58 -15.82
CA ASN A 33 -5.50 -30.76 -15.20
C ASN A 33 -6.22 -29.48 -14.72
N VAL A 34 -5.67 -28.29 -14.97
CA VAL A 34 -6.24 -27.03 -14.45
C VAL A 34 -6.83 -26.12 -15.54
N LEU A 35 -6.52 -26.39 -16.82
CA LEU A 35 -7.17 -25.74 -17.95
C LEU A 35 -8.63 -26.17 -18.14
N THR A 36 -9.04 -27.31 -17.57
CA THR A 36 -10.37 -27.91 -17.78
C THR A 36 -11.34 -27.72 -16.60
N VAL A 37 -10.90 -27.28 -15.42
CA VAL A 37 -11.74 -27.37 -14.19
C VAL A 37 -12.35 -26.03 -13.72
N LEU A 38 -12.00 -24.87 -14.29
CA LEU A 38 -12.62 -23.58 -13.87
C LEU A 38 -13.42 -22.84 -14.95
N GLN A 39 -13.50 -23.35 -16.18
CA GLN A 39 -14.42 -22.81 -17.21
C GLN A 39 -15.89 -23.23 -17.00
N GLY A 40 -16.20 -23.95 -15.93
CA GLY A 40 -17.55 -24.48 -15.65
C GLY A 40 -18.02 -24.33 -14.22
N LEU A 41 -17.35 -23.52 -13.39
CA LEU A 41 -17.86 -23.24 -12.04
C LEU A 41 -19.02 -22.24 -12.13
N ASN A 42 -20.12 -22.58 -11.48
CA ASN A 42 -21.27 -21.72 -11.30
C ASN A 42 -21.16 -20.93 -9.99
N ALA A 43 -21.91 -19.83 -9.92
CA ALA A 43 -22.10 -19.07 -8.70
C ALA A 43 -22.50 -19.98 -7.52
N GLY A 44 -21.75 -19.93 -6.41
CA GLY A 44 -21.99 -20.74 -5.22
C GLY A 44 -21.16 -22.03 -5.14
N ASP A 45 -20.44 -22.37 -6.20
CA ASP A 45 -19.54 -23.53 -6.20
C ASP A 45 -18.41 -23.33 -5.19
N THR A 46 -18.15 -24.38 -4.43
CA THR A 46 -17.06 -24.44 -3.46
C THR A 46 -15.98 -25.35 -4.00
N VAL A 47 -14.80 -24.79 -4.27
CA VAL A 47 -13.62 -25.59 -4.62
C VAL A 47 -12.99 -26.07 -3.31
N SER A 48 -13.50 -27.20 -2.84
CA SER A 48 -12.96 -27.94 -1.69
C SER A 48 -12.17 -29.14 -2.20
N THR A 49 -10.85 -29.04 -2.23
CA THR A 49 -10.00 -30.21 -2.51
C THR A 49 -9.95 -31.06 -1.24
N ALA A 50 -10.92 -31.96 -1.08
CA ALA A 50 -11.01 -32.90 0.05
C ALA A 50 -9.85 -33.93 0.12
N VAL A 51 -8.82 -33.79 -0.72
CA VAL A 51 -7.55 -34.53 -0.66
C VAL A 51 -6.42 -33.52 -0.77
N GLN A 52 -5.53 -33.48 0.22
CA GLN A 52 -4.45 -32.50 0.43
C GLN A 52 -3.47 -32.39 -0.75
N GLY A 53 -3.79 -31.60 -1.77
CA GLY A 53 -2.88 -31.23 -2.85
C GLY A 53 -2.94 -29.73 -3.10
N LEU A 54 -1.79 -29.05 -3.03
CA LEU A 54 -1.64 -27.67 -3.49
C LEU A 54 -1.96 -27.63 -5.00
N CYS A 55 -3.04 -26.98 -5.41
CA CYS A 55 -3.34 -26.73 -6.81
C CYS A 55 -2.52 -25.52 -7.29
N TRP A 56 -1.49 -25.78 -8.10
CA TRP A 56 -0.66 -24.72 -8.68
C TRP A 56 -1.13 -24.40 -10.12
N PHE A 57 -1.51 -23.15 -10.35
CA PHE A 57 -1.95 -22.62 -11.63
C PHE A 57 -0.77 -22.02 -12.43
N LYS A 58 0.07 -22.87 -13.05
CA LYS A 58 1.29 -22.44 -13.78
C LYS A 58 1.03 -21.55 -15.02
N ALA A 59 -0.14 -21.71 -15.66
CA ALA A 59 -0.53 -20.94 -16.85
C ALA A 59 -1.38 -19.71 -16.52
N GLY A 60 -1.88 -19.62 -15.28
CA GLY A 60 -2.81 -18.60 -14.82
C GLY A 60 -4.11 -19.16 -14.26
N LEU A 61 -4.85 -18.32 -13.54
CA LEU A 61 -6.14 -18.62 -12.92
C LEU A 61 -7.25 -17.86 -13.65
N SER A 62 -8.27 -18.57 -14.15
CA SER A 62 -9.47 -17.95 -14.71
C SER A 62 -10.68 -18.27 -13.86
N VAL A 63 -11.33 -17.23 -13.34
CA VAL A 63 -12.60 -17.30 -12.62
C VAL A 63 -13.63 -16.60 -13.49
N ASP A 64 -14.47 -17.40 -14.15
CA ASP A 64 -15.53 -16.93 -15.06
C ASP A 64 -16.87 -17.54 -14.62
N GLY A 65 -17.98 -16.89 -14.95
CA GLY A 65 -19.32 -17.34 -14.59
C GLY A 65 -20.39 -16.59 -15.34
N ALA A 66 -21.51 -17.27 -15.64
CA ALA A 66 -22.60 -16.71 -16.43
C ALA A 66 -23.55 -15.79 -15.63
N SER A 67 -23.38 -15.67 -14.30
CA SER A 67 -24.24 -14.88 -13.42
C SER A 67 -23.51 -14.37 -12.18
N ALA A 68 -24.09 -13.36 -11.53
CA ALA A 68 -23.55 -12.76 -10.31
C ALA A 68 -23.42 -13.79 -9.17
N GLY A 69 -22.21 -13.97 -8.62
CA GLY A 69 -21.95 -15.08 -7.70
C GLY A 69 -20.65 -15.01 -6.92
N ARG A 70 -20.47 -15.95 -5.98
CA ARG A 70 -19.21 -16.17 -5.24
C ARG A 70 -18.62 -17.53 -5.59
N VAL A 71 -17.31 -17.58 -5.80
CA VAL A 71 -16.55 -18.84 -5.93
C VAL A 71 -15.64 -18.95 -4.71
N ASN A 72 -15.85 -19.97 -3.88
CA ASN A 72 -15.14 -20.12 -2.61
C ASN A 72 -13.88 -20.97 -2.80
N PHE A 73 -12.76 -20.45 -2.30
CA PHE A 73 -11.50 -21.19 -2.24
C PHE A 73 -11.04 -21.36 -0.79
N SER A 74 -10.95 -22.62 -0.36
CA SER A 74 -10.61 -22.98 1.03
C SER A 74 -9.18 -23.47 1.24
N CYS A 75 -8.33 -23.38 0.22
CA CYS A 75 -6.91 -23.74 0.26
C CYS A 75 -6.06 -22.62 -0.37
N PRO A 76 -4.77 -22.51 -0.01
CA PRO A 76 -3.90 -21.54 -0.66
C PRO A 76 -3.82 -21.78 -2.17
N ILE A 77 -3.84 -20.70 -2.96
CA ILE A 77 -3.86 -20.75 -4.43
C ILE A 77 -2.58 -20.14 -5.01
N PRO A 78 -1.56 -20.93 -5.37
CA PRO A 78 -0.43 -20.45 -6.16
C PRO A 78 -0.84 -20.22 -7.63
N VAL A 79 -0.69 -18.99 -8.12
CA VAL A 79 -0.97 -18.58 -9.50
C VAL A 79 0.27 -18.00 -10.14
N ASP A 80 0.73 -18.59 -11.24
CA ASP A 80 1.79 -18.03 -12.06
C ASP A 80 1.21 -17.22 -13.22
N ARG A 81 1.98 -16.22 -13.64
CA ARG A 81 1.79 -15.42 -14.87
C ARG A 81 0.55 -14.53 -14.90
N GLU A 82 -0.66 -15.05 -14.75
CA GLU A 82 -1.89 -14.28 -15.04
C GLU A 82 -3.10 -14.68 -14.18
N ILE A 83 -3.91 -13.69 -13.83
CA ILE A 83 -5.23 -13.91 -13.22
C ILE A 83 -6.32 -13.20 -14.04
N TYR A 84 -7.38 -13.93 -14.35
CA TYR A 84 -8.55 -13.49 -15.09
C TYR A 84 -9.75 -13.58 -14.16
N LEU A 85 -10.17 -12.45 -13.61
CA LEU A 85 -11.37 -12.35 -12.78
C LEU A 85 -12.49 -11.76 -13.63
N ASN A 86 -13.65 -12.41 -13.66
CA ASN A 86 -14.88 -11.80 -14.17
C ASN A 86 -15.40 -10.77 -13.14
N GLU A 87 -15.90 -9.62 -13.59
CA GLU A 87 -16.45 -8.58 -12.70
C GLU A 87 -17.77 -8.98 -12.03
N ASP A 88 -18.53 -9.89 -12.63
CA ASP A 88 -19.78 -10.41 -12.07
C ASP A 88 -19.54 -11.51 -11.02
N VAL A 89 -18.33 -12.08 -10.97
CA VAL A 89 -17.97 -13.17 -10.06
C VAL A 89 -16.98 -12.70 -9.02
N VAL A 90 -17.28 -12.97 -7.75
CA VAL A 90 -16.41 -12.65 -6.62
C VAL A 90 -15.59 -13.87 -6.24
N LEU A 91 -14.26 -13.73 -6.22
CA LEU A 91 -13.36 -14.72 -5.67
C LEU A 91 -13.34 -14.62 -4.14
N ASP A 92 -13.93 -15.59 -3.45
CA ASP A 92 -13.98 -15.65 -1.99
C ASP A 92 -12.80 -16.49 -1.44
N LEU A 93 -11.81 -15.78 -0.90
CA LEU A 93 -10.59 -16.37 -0.36
C LEU A 93 -10.80 -16.74 1.11
N HIS A 94 -10.92 -18.02 1.44
CA HIS A 94 -10.88 -18.51 2.81
C HIS A 94 -9.45 -18.89 3.25
N LYS A 95 -8.48 -18.78 2.33
CA LYS A 95 -7.04 -18.95 2.49
C LYS A 95 -6.28 -18.02 1.54
N ASP A 96 -4.96 -17.95 1.68
CA ASP A 96 -4.10 -17.03 0.93
C ASP A 96 -4.11 -17.28 -0.60
N LEU A 97 -4.19 -16.21 -1.37
CA LEU A 97 -3.92 -16.20 -2.81
C LEU A 97 -2.45 -15.82 -3.03
N VAL A 98 -1.65 -16.73 -3.58
CA VAL A 98 -0.22 -16.53 -3.78
C VAL A 98 0.05 -16.28 -5.26
N PHE A 99 0.51 -15.08 -5.61
CA PHE A 99 0.99 -14.76 -6.95
C PHE A 99 2.45 -15.21 -7.07
N SER A 100 2.63 -16.37 -7.69
CA SER A 100 3.91 -17.02 -7.88
C SER A 100 4.65 -16.47 -9.10
N GLY A 101 5.75 -15.76 -8.87
CA GLY A 101 6.49 -15.05 -9.92
C GLY A 101 5.82 -13.77 -10.43
N SER A 102 6.17 -13.33 -11.64
CA SER A 102 5.59 -12.13 -12.26
C SER A 102 4.16 -12.41 -12.72
N VAL A 103 3.17 -11.81 -12.05
CA VAL A 103 1.74 -12.01 -12.33
C VAL A 103 1.13 -10.74 -12.94
N ARG A 104 0.22 -10.90 -13.90
CA ARG A 104 -0.58 -9.82 -14.50
C ARG A 104 -2.06 -9.99 -14.18
N LEU A 105 -2.74 -8.90 -13.86
CA LEU A 105 -4.21 -8.85 -13.84
C LEU A 105 -4.73 -8.69 -15.27
N ALA A 106 -5.27 -9.76 -15.86
CA ALA A 106 -5.70 -9.76 -17.26
C ALA A 106 -7.11 -9.15 -17.44
N ARG A 107 -7.97 -9.21 -16.42
CA ARG A 107 -9.33 -8.65 -16.39
C ARG A 107 -9.61 -7.99 -15.04
N SER A 108 -10.41 -6.92 -15.02
CA SER A 108 -10.86 -6.32 -13.76
C SER A 108 -11.80 -7.28 -13.04
N GLY A 109 -11.75 -7.34 -11.71
CA GLY A 109 -12.66 -8.19 -10.96
C GLY A 109 -12.56 -8.04 -9.45
N ASN A 110 -13.31 -8.89 -8.74
CA ASN A 110 -13.56 -8.73 -7.32
C ASN A 110 -12.97 -9.90 -6.51
N ILE A 111 -12.33 -9.57 -5.39
CA ILE A 111 -11.85 -10.54 -4.39
C ILE A 111 -12.45 -10.16 -3.04
N ILE A 112 -12.86 -11.15 -2.24
CA ILE A 112 -13.18 -10.96 -0.82
C ILE A 112 -12.23 -11.79 0.05
N ALA A 113 -11.83 -11.23 1.19
CA ALA A 113 -11.26 -12.03 2.27
C ALA A 113 -12.44 -12.70 2.98
N GLY A 114 -12.30 -13.99 3.28
CA GLY A 114 -13.38 -14.87 3.73
C GLY A 114 -14.33 -14.24 4.75
N SER A 115 -15.61 -14.67 4.72
CA SER A 115 -16.69 -14.11 5.56
C SER A 115 -16.25 -13.81 7.00
N ALA A 116 -16.81 -12.74 7.63
CA ALA A 116 -16.37 -12.07 8.87
C ALA A 116 -16.12 -12.96 10.12
N THR A 117 -16.39 -14.26 10.03
CA THR A 117 -16.08 -15.28 11.03
C THR A 117 -14.66 -15.85 10.93
N ARG A 118 -13.90 -15.55 9.87
CA ARG A 118 -12.57 -16.15 9.62
C ARG A 118 -11.51 -15.06 9.48
N LEU A 119 -10.59 -15.06 10.43
CA LEU A 119 -9.45 -14.15 10.47
C LEU A 119 -8.41 -14.60 9.43
N GLU A 120 -8.08 -13.67 8.52
CA GLU A 120 -6.86 -13.61 7.72
C GLU A 120 -6.84 -14.46 6.44
N SER A 121 -7.18 -13.83 5.31
CA SER A 121 -6.76 -14.29 3.98
C SER A 121 -6.00 -13.16 3.29
N SER A 122 -4.87 -13.53 2.69
CA SER A 122 -3.89 -12.59 2.15
C SER A 122 -3.73 -12.76 0.65
N ILE A 123 -3.47 -11.66 -0.06
CA ILE A 123 -2.82 -11.72 -1.36
C ILE A 123 -1.31 -11.63 -1.11
N ILE A 124 -0.55 -12.66 -1.48
CA ILE A 124 0.90 -12.74 -1.25
C ILE A 124 1.60 -12.72 -2.61
N LEU A 125 2.50 -11.76 -2.81
CA LEU A 125 3.32 -11.67 -4.01
C LEU A 125 4.65 -12.36 -3.78
N THR A 126 5.12 -13.15 -4.73
CA THR A 126 6.50 -13.68 -4.73
C THR A 126 7.28 -13.24 -5.98
N GLY A 127 6.65 -12.45 -6.85
CA GLY A 127 7.25 -11.69 -7.93
C GLY A 127 6.42 -10.41 -8.21
N PRO A 128 6.81 -9.60 -9.21
CA PRO A 128 6.08 -8.38 -9.56
C PRO A 128 4.63 -8.61 -9.95
N PHE A 129 3.75 -7.68 -9.61
CA PHE A 129 2.33 -7.69 -9.99
C PHE A 129 2.00 -6.51 -10.90
N ASP A 130 1.72 -6.78 -12.19
CA ASP A 130 1.31 -5.78 -13.19
C ASP A 130 -0.22 -5.71 -13.28
N LEU A 131 -0.80 -4.59 -12.86
CA LEU A 131 -2.25 -4.37 -12.95
C LEU A 131 -2.71 -4.02 -14.38
N GLY A 132 -1.79 -3.73 -15.31
CA GLY A 132 -2.15 -3.23 -16.63
C GLY A 132 -3.00 -1.96 -16.52
N SER A 133 -4.15 -1.94 -17.21
CA SER A 133 -5.18 -0.92 -17.08
C SER A 133 -6.43 -1.44 -16.34
N LYS A 134 -6.27 -2.48 -15.52
CA LYS A 134 -7.37 -3.23 -14.89
C LYS A 134 -7.49 -2.87 -13.40
N THR A 135 -8.69 -3.10 -12.87
CA THR A 135 -9.03 -2.82 -11.47
C THR A 135 -9.18 -4.11 -10.70
N LEU A 136 -8.40 -4.26 -9.63
CA LEU A 136 -8.66 -5.26 -8.59
C LEU A 136 -9.49 -4.62 -7.49
N THR A 137 -10.72 -5.08 -7.30
CA THR A 137 -11.57 -4.62 -6.21
C THR A 137 -11.50 -5.62 -5.07
N CYS A 138 -10.95 -5.20 -3.95
CA CYS A 138 -10.98 -5.90 -2.69
C CYS A 138 -12.25 -5.50 -1.94
N THR A 139 -13.22 -6.39 -1.92
CA THR A 139 -14.50 -6.21 -1.23
C THR A 139 -14.48 -6.97 0.09
N TYR A 140 -15.15 -6.47 1.13
CA TYR A 140 -15.43 -7.21 2.38
C TYR A 140 -14.24 -7.70 3.23
N GLY A 141 -14.33 -7.53 4.56
CA GLY A 141 -13.35 -8.06 5.52
C GLY A 141 -11.99 -7.34 5.51
N PRO A 142 -11.15 -7.56 6.54
CA PRO A 142 -9.79 -7.04 6.56
C PRO A 142 -9.00 -7.68 5.42
N MET A 143 -8.74 -6.90 4.38
CA MET A 143 -7.96 -7.35 3.22
C MET A 143 -6.51 -6.96 3.41
N PHE A 144 -5.64 -7.94 3.18
CA PHE A 144 -4.23 -7.79 3.38
C PHE A 144 -3.46 -8.17 2.11
N ILE A 145 -2.61 -7.25 1.62
CA ILE A 145 -1.69 -7.50 0.49
C ILE A 145 -0.26 -7.49 1.01
N ASN A 146 0.43 -8.63 0.90
CA ASN A 146 1.85 -8.77 1.19
C ASN A 146 2.65 -8.73 -0.11
N GLY A 147 3.41 -7.68 -0.35
CA GLY A 147 4.31 -7.65 -1.50
C GLY A 147 5.52 -8.54 -1.37
N ASN A 148 5.91 -8.92 -0.14
CA ASN A 148 7.13 -9.71 0.11
C ASN A 148 8.38 -9.18 -0.62
N GLY A 149 8.56 -7.85 -0.63
CA GLY A 149 9.63 -7.14 -1.32
C GLY A 149 9.38 -6.86 -2.80
N ASN A 150 8.24 -7.27 -3.37
CA ASN A 150 7.94 -7.12 -4.80
C ASN A 150 7.23 -5.81 -5.14
N VAL A 151 7.22 -5.51 -6.45
CA VAL A 151 6.59 -4.33 -7.03
C VAL A 151 5.13 -4.61 -7.37
N ILE A 152 4.24 -3.67 -7.06
CA ILE A 152 2.89 -3.56 -7.64
C ILE A 152 2.90 -2.36 -8.60
N ASP A 153 2.69 -2.62 -9.88
CA ASP A 153 2.82 -1.62 -10.94
C ASP A 153 1.46 -1.09 -11.40
N PHE A 154 1.25 0.22 -11.20
CA PHE A 154 0.04 0.94 -11.58
C PHE A 154 0.25 1.82 -12.83
N ARG A 155 1.44 1.86 -13.43
CA ARG A 155 1.82 2.84 -14.46
C ARG A 155 0.90 2.84 -15.69
N LYS A 156 0.41 1.66 -16.06
CA LYS A 156 -0.51 1.44 -17.19
C LYS A 156 -1.97 1.79 -16.88
N GLY A 157 -2.25 2.42 -15.73
CA GLY A 157 -3.59 2.88 -15.34
C GLY A 157 -4.37 1.89 -14.48
N GLY A 158 -3.74 0.80 -14.06
CA GLY A 158 -4.33 -0.20 -13.18
C GLY A 158 -4.63 0.35 -11.79
N ARG A 159 -5.53 -0.33 -11.07
CA ARG A 159 -6.12 0.20 -9.83
C ARG A 159 -6.33 -0.90 -8.79
N ILE A 160 -6.17 -0.56 -7.52
CA ILE A 160 -6.62 -1.37 -6.39
C ILE A 160 -7.68 -0.57 -5.62
N PHE A 161 -8.87 -1.15 -5.52
CA PHE A 161 -10.05 -0.55 -4.90
C PHE A 161 -10.45 -1.34 -3.66
N TYR A 162 -10.32 -0.76 -2.47
CA TYR A 162 -10.89 -1.33 -1.26
C TYR A 162 -12.31 -0.78 -1.06
N ASP A 163 -13.31 -1.65 -1.06
CA ASP A 163 -14.72 -1.27 -0.99
C ASP A 163 -15.54 -2.16 -0.03
N SER A 164 -15.97 -1.60 1.10
CA SER A 164 -16.74 -2.30 2.13
C SER A 164 -18.24 -1.98 2.12
N ARG A 165 -18.81 -1.40 1.04
CA ARG A 165 -20.21 -0.93 0.94
C ARG A 165 -21.33 -1.87 1.42
N ASN A 166 -21.07 -3.16 1.57
CA ASN A 166 -22.04 -4.18 1.97
C ASN A 166 -21.84 -4.75 3.39
N THR A 167 -21.20 -4.02 4.30
CA THR A 167 -21.01 -4.51 5.68
C THR A 167 -21.72 -3.64 6.72
N ASN A 168 -22.45 -4.31 7.62
CA ASN A 168 -22.88 -3.71 8.90
C ASN A 168 -21.65 -3.36 9.80
N ASP A 169 -20.44 -3.73 9.38
CA ASP A 169 -19.14 -3.50 10.01
C ASP A 169 -18.28 -2.43 9.29
N ALA A 170 -18.89 -1.58 8.45
CA ALA A 170 -18.19 -0.56 7.66
C ALA A 170 -17.32 0.41 8.51
N GLY A 171 -17.52 0.47 9.83
CA GLY A 171 -16.68 1.24 10.75
C GLY A 171 -15.46 0.52 11.34
N ARG A 172 -15.26 -0.78 11.08
CA ARG A 172 -14.23 -1.61 11.77
C ARG A 172 -13.23 -2.29 10.85
N THR A 173 -13.37 -2.10 9.55
CA THR A 173 -12.55 -2.84 8.58
C THR A 173 -11.34 -2.01 8.17
N ALA A 174 -10.14 -2.55 8.36
CA ALA A 174 -8.89 -1.96 7.91
C ALA A 174 -8.38 -2.65 6.64
N ALA A 175 -7.81 -1.87 5.73
CA ALA A 175 -7.09 -2.38 4.56
C ALA A 175 -5.60 -2.25 4.84
N THR A 176 -4.82 -3.30 4.56
CA THR A 176 -3.38 -3.29 4.85
C THR A 176 -2.59 -3.67 3.61
N ILE A 177 -1.57 -2.89 3.29
CA ILE A 177 -0.58 -3.19 2.26
C ILE A 177 0.81 -3.12 2.88
N ARG A 178 1.62 -4.17 2.67
CA ARG A 178 2.94 -4.25 3.32
C ARG A 178 4.05 -4.82 2.47
N ASN A 179 5.29 -4.52 2.86
CA ASN A 179 6.53 -5.07 2.31
C ASN A 179 6.55 -5.00 0.79
N CYS A 180 6.34 -3.83 0.20
CA CYS A 180 6.19 -3.71 -1.25
C CYS A 180 6.71 -2.37 -1.79
N GLU A 181 7.01 -2.36 -3.08
CA GLU A 181 7.13 -1.11 -3.85
C GLU A 181 5.81 -0.88 -4.62
N LEU A 182 5.18 0.27 -4.42
CA LEU A 182 4.04 0.73 -5.21
C LEU A 182 4.56 1.71 -6.25
N ARG A 183 4.49 1.33 -7.53
CA ARG A 183 5.04 2.12 -8.63
C ARG A 183 3.95 2.76 -9.48
N GLY A 184 4.09 4.05 -9.74
CA GLY A 184 3.15 4.79 -10.57
C GLY A 184 1.84 5.05 -9.87
N VAL A 185 1.85 5.20 -8.55
CA VAL A 185 0.64 5.65 -7.85
C VAL A 185 0.44 7.13 -8.18
N LYS A 186 -0.79 7.49 -8.56
CA LYS A 186 -1.23 8.87 -8.76
C LYS A 186 -2.73 9.00 -8.49
N PHE A 187 -3.15 10.23 -8.28
CA PHE A 187 -4.50 10.68 -8.03
C PHE A 187 -4.87 11.72 -9.08
N GLU A 188 -5.81 11.40 -9.97
CA GLU A 188 -6.31 12.37 -10.96
C GLU A 188 -7.60 13.05 -10.46
N THR A 189 -8.49 12.26 -9.85
CA THR A 189 -9.69 12.69 -9.14
C THR A 189 -9.99 11.69 -8.01
N GLU A 190 -10.92 12.01 -7.10
CA GLU A 190 -11.40 11.01 -6.12
C GLU A 190 -11.96 9.76 -6.81
N ALA A 191 -12.60 9.95 -7.96
CA ALA A 191 -13.15 8.85 -8.77
C ALA A 191 -12.06 8.06 -9.52
N ASP A 192 -10.85 8.61 -9.68
CA ASP A 192 -9.75 8.07 -10.51
C ASP A 192 -8.48 7.70 -9.73
N SER A 193 -8.52 7.67 -8.39
CA SER A 193 -7.37 7.22 -7.60
C SER A 193 -6.96 5.80 -7.99
N ARG A 194 -5.65 5.58 -8.19
CA ARG A 194 -5.07 4.25 -8.48
C ARG A 194 -5.04 3.34 -7.26
N LEU A 195 -5.05 3.91 -6.06
CA LEU A 195 -5.09 3.21 -4.79
C LEU A 195 -6.12 3.89 -3.90
N TRP A 196 -7.31 3.30 -3.81
CA TRP A 196 -8.49 3.95 -3.24
C TRP A 196 -9.14 3.15 -2.12
N LEU A 197 -9.64 3.86 -1.11
CA LEU A 197 -10.39 3.29 0.01
C LEU A 197 -11.77 3.93 0.11
N ARG A 198 -12.80 3.11 -0.14
CA ARG A 198 -14.20 3.46 0.10
C ARG A 198 -14.71 2.66 1.31
N ASN A 199 -15.26 3.38 2.29
CA ASN A 199 -15.88 2.82 3.50
C ASN A 199 -15.02 1.92 4.42
N TYR A 200 -13.71 1.84 4.22
CA TYR A 200 -12.79 1.27 5.22
C TYR A 200 -12.45 2.30 6.28
N SER A 201 -12.27 1.93 7.55
CA SER A 201 -11.95 2.86 8.64
C SER A 201 -10.46 3.22 8.75
N ALA A 202 -9.60 2.37 8.20
CA ALA A 202 -8.16 2.59 8.21
C ALA A 202 -7.47 2.04 6.96
N PHE A 203 -6.45 2.75 6.49
CA PHE A 203 -5.47 2.28 5.54
C PHE A 203 -4.13 2.10 6.23
N ASN A 204 -3.64 0.88 6.35
CA ASN A 204 -2.39 0.57 7.00
C ASN A 204 -1.29 0.33 5.97
N TRP A 205 -0.22 1.11 6.05
CA TRP A 205 0.99 0.93 5.26
C TRP A 205 2.13 0.45 6.18
N ASP A 206 2.74 -0.68 5.82
CA ASP A 206 3.78 -1.32 6.61
C ASP A 206 4.98 -1.68 5.71
N ASN A 207 6.11 -0.99 5.84
CA ASN A 207 7.29 -1.20 4.98
C ASN A 207 6.98 -1.04 3.48
N VAL A 208 6.53 0.16 3.10
CA VAL A 208 6.07 0.49 1.75
C VAL A 208 6.97 1.53 1.10
N LEU A 209 7.47 1.24 -0.10
CA LEU A 209 8.11 2.23 -0.96
C LEU A 209 7.09 2.74 -1.99
N LEU A 210 6.68 4.00 -1.88
CA LEU A 210 5.77 4.66 -2.82
C LEU A 210 6.56 5.49 -3.84
N ARG A 211 6.57 5.06 -5.11
CA ARG A 211 7.12 5.83 -6.23
C ARG A 211 6.00 6.54 -6.98
N LEU A 212 5.96 7.86 -6.86
CA LEU A 212 4.97 8.72 -7.51
C LEU A 212 5.33 8.95 -8.98
N ASP A 213 4.36 8.74 -9.87
CA ASP A 213 4.41 9.16 -11.29
C ASP A 213 3.37 10.25 -11.61
N GLY A 214 2.82 10.85 -10.56
CA GLY A 214 1.81 11.89 -10.58
C GLY A 214 1.49 12.28 -9.14
N ASP A 215 0.81 13.41 -8.96
CA ASP A 215 0.38 13.82 -7.61
C ASP A 215 -0.52 12.76 -7.00
N TYR A 216 -0.43 12.55 -5.70
CA TYR A 216 -1.22 11.58 -4.97
C TYR A 216 -1.86 12.22 -3.75
N LEU A 217 -3.17 12.03 -3.57
CA LEU A 217 -3.95 12.55 -2.46
C LEU A 217 -4.47 11.40 -1.61
N ILE A 218 -4.24 11.48 -0.31
CA ILE A 218 -5.05 10.78 0.70
C ILE A 218 -6.15 11.74 1.16
N PRO A 219 -7.39 11.57 0.67
CA PRO A 219 -8.48 12.50 0.96
C PRO A 219 -8.96 12.35 2.41
N ASN A 220 -9.61 13.39 2.91
CA ASN A 220 -10.39 13.30 4.14
C ASN A 220 -11.77 12.72 3.84
N ILE A 221 -11.96 11.43 4.10
CA ILE A 221 -13.26 10.78 3.96
C ILE A 221 -13.62 10.19 5.31
N ASP A 222 -14.76 10.55 5.88
CA ASP A 222 -15.50 9.85 6.94
C ASP A 222 -14.66 9.11 8.00
N TYR A 223 -13.79 9.81 8.72
CA TYR A 223 -12.99 9.25 9.83
C TYR A 223 -11.98 8.16 9.44
N LYS A 224 -11.49 8.19 8.20
CA LYS A 224 -10.45 7.27 7.74
C LYS A 224 -9.06 7.72 8.16
N HIS A 225 -8.30 6.78 8.70
CA HIS A 225 -6.92 7.00 9.12
C HIS A 225 -5.94 6.35 8.13
N LEU A 226 -4.90 7.07 7.72
CA LEU A 226 -3.68 6.44 7.22
C LEU A 226 -2.82 6.08 8.43
N ASN A 227 -2.52 4.79 8.61
CA ASN A 227 -1.63 4.32 9.66
C ASN A 227 -0.30 3.87 9.03
N ILE A 228 0.80 4.42 9.54
CA ILE A 228 2.17 4.06 9.17
C ILE A 228 2.69 3.11 10.25
N ILE A 229 2.70 1.80 9.96
CA ILE A 229 3.01 0.70 10.91
C ILE A 229 4.48 0.22 10.78
N GLY A 230 5.09 0.49 9.65
CA GLY A 230 6.51 0.26 9.39
C GLY A 230 7.10 1.44 8.63
N ASP A 231 8.30 1.29 8.08
CA ASP A 231 8.95 2.39 7.37
C ASP A 231 8.29 2.61 6.00
N VAL A 232 7.71 3.79 5.81
CA VAL A 232 7.11 4.18 4.54
C VAL A 232 8.01 5.23 3.90
N LEU A 233 8.42 5.02 2.66
CA LEU A 233 9.21 5.98 1.89
C LEU A 233 8.44 6.46 0.66
N VAL A 234 8.21 7.76 0.58
CA VAL A 234 7.65 8.42 -0.61
C VAL A 234 8.79 9.04 -1.41
N THR A 235 8.83 8.77 -2.72
CA THR A 235 9.85 9.28 -3.64
C THR A 235 9.24 9.65 -4.99
N GLY A 236 9.91 10.55 -5.73
CA GLY A 236 9.45 11.10 -7.00
C GLY A 236 9.38 12.63 -6.97
N THR A 237 9.21 13.27 -8.12
CA THR A 237 9.15 14.75 -8.23
C THR A 237 7.74 15.33 -8.08
N TYR A 238 6.80 14.50 -7.64
CA TYR A 238 5.38 14.83 -7.55
C TYR A 238 4.96 15.12 -6.12
N MET A 239 3.75 15.62 -5.96
CA MET A 239 3.18 15.97 -4.67
C MET A 239 2.50 14.76 -4.02
N PHE A 240 2.85 14.47 -2.76
CA PHE A 240 2.04 13.67 -1.85
C PHE A 240 1.24 14.60 -0.96
N LYS A 241 -0.09 14.60 -1.10
CA LYS A 241 -1.00 15.43 -0.33
C LYS A 241 -1.77 14.60 0.68
N MET A 242 -1.79 15.05 1.93
CA MET A 242 -2.59 14.44 3.01
C MET A 242 -3.65 15.43 3.47
N ASP A 243 -4.94 15.08 3.37
CA ASP A 243 -6.04 15.90 3.91
C ASP A 243 -6.74 15.24 5.11
N GLY A 244 -6.60 13.93 5.29
CA GLY A 244 -7.17 13.17 6.43
C GLY A 244 -6.25 13.06 7.66
N THR A 245 -6.55 12.10 8.53
CA THR A 245 -5.71 11.81 9.71
C THR A 245 -4.61 10.80 9.37
N CYS A 246 -3.38 11.10 9.77
CA CYS A 246 -2.22 10.21 9.67
C CYS A 246 -1.72 9.86 11.07
N ASN A 247 -1.58 8.57 11.37
CA ASN A 247 -1.01 8.07 12.61
C ASN A 247 0.29 7.32 12.30
N VAL A 248 1.39 7.69 12.95
CA VAL A 248 2.67 6.95 12.83
C VAL A 248 2.88 6.11 14.09
N SER A 249 2.94 4.80 13.91
CA SER A 249 3.08 3.82 14.99
C SER A 249 4.52 3.69 15.49
N TYR A 250 4.66 3.02 16.63
CA TYR A 250 5.92 2.76 17.32
C TYR A 250 7.01 2.26 16.37
N ASN A 251 8.19 2.87 16.48
CA ASN A 251 9.36 2.55 15.67
C ASN A 251 9.21 2.69 14.13
N SER A 252 8.18 3.38 13.66
CA SER A 252 7.93 3.60 12.23
C SER A 252 8.33 5.01 11.79
N LEU A 253 8.83 5.14 10.56
CA LEU A 253 9.06 6.44 9.95
C LEU A 253 8.19 6.64 8.72
N PHE A 254 7.58 7.82 8.63
CA PHE A 254 7.02 8.32 7.38
C PHE A 254 8.05 9.24 6.71
N CYS A 255 8.67 8.72 5.65
CA CYS A 255 9.81 9.31 4.99
C CYS A 255 9.42 9.99 3.66
N PHE A 256 9.96 11.18 3.41
CA PHE A 256 9.82 11.92 2.16
C PHE A 256 11.20 12.21 1.60
N ASP A 257 11.45 11.71 0.39
CA ASP A 257 12.77 11.75 -0.25
C ASP A 257 12.99 12.95 -1.17
N VAL A 258 14.20 13.07 -1.70
CA VAL A 258 14.66 14.21 -2.49
C VAL A 258 13.74 14.45 -3.68
N GLY A 259 13.32 15.71 -3.84
CA GLY A 259 12.46 16.13 -4.95
C GLY A 259 10.97 15.91 -4.71
N THR A 260 10.55 15.19 -3.67
CA THR A 260 9.13 15.07 -3.32
C THR A 260 8.60 16.35 -2.72
N THR A 261 7.31 16.64 -2.97
CA THR A 261 6.58 17.67 -2.22
C THR A 261 5.57 17.01 -1.31
N PHE A 262 5.72 17.16 0.00
CA PHE A 262 4.71 16.81 0.97
C PHE A 262 3.77 17.99 1.20
N SER A 263 2.50 17.86 0.82
CA SER A 263 1.50 18.92 0.96
C SER A 263 0.46 18.58 2.02
N ILE A 264 0.18 19.56 2.87
CA ILE A 264 -0.75 19.41 3.97
C ILE A 264 -2.08 20.04 3.60
N GLY A 265 -3.15 19.25 3.71
CA GLY A 265 -4.52 19.65 3.48
C GLY A 265 -5.14 20.40 4.67
N ARG A 266 -6.32 20.97 4.46
CA ARG A 266 -7.00 21.81 5.47
C ARG A 266 -7.44 21.01 6.68
N THR A 267 -7.79 19.74 6.50
CA THR A 267 -8.29 18.89 7.59
C THR A 267 -7.25 17.93 8.12
N ALA A 268 -6.02 18.02 7.64
CA ALA A 268 -4.97 17.09 8.00
C ALA A 268 -4.66 17.14 9.51
N VAL A 269 -4.51 15.96 10.09
CA VAL A 269 -4.09 15.76 11.48
C VAL A 269 -3.01 14.72 11.50
N PHE A 270 -1.91 14.99 12.19
CA PHE A 270 -0.77 14.09 12.31
C PHE A 270 -0.58 13.72 13.77
N THR A 271 -0.65 12.43 14.06
CA THR A 271 -0.33 11.91 15.38
C THR A 271 0.78 10.89 15.28
N SER A 272 1.57 10.79 16.33
CA SER A 272 2.56 9.75 16.50
C SER A 272 2.49 9.32 17.97
N ASP A 273 2.69 8.04 18.23
CA ASP A 273 2.68 7.54 19.61
C ASP A 273 3.92 7.99 20.42
N GLY A 274 4.88 8.65 19.77
CA GLY A 274 6.02 9.35 20.39
C GLY A 274 7.02 8.46 21.11
N SER A 275 6.82 7.14 21.07
CA SER A 275 7.72 6.20 21.69
C SER A 275 8.72 5.67 20.65
N GLY A 276 9.99 5.56 21.03
CA GLY A 276 11.05 5.07 20.14
C GLY A 276 11.30 5.97 18.93
N ARG A 277 11.33 5.39 17.72
CA ARG A 277 11.62 6.09 16.45
C ARG A 277 10.36 6.67 15.76
N ALA A 278 9.16 6.51 16.32
CA ALA A 278 7.92 6.94 15.66
C ALA A 278 7.97 8.41 15.20
N GLY A 279 7.80 8.67 13.90
CA GLY A 279 7.77 10.04 13.39
C GLY A 279 8.05 10.21 11.90
N PHE A 280 8.73 11.30 11.55
CA PHE A 280 8.88 11.76 10.18
C PHE A 280 10.35 11.90 9.79
N TYR A 281 10.67 11.51 8.57
CA TYR A 281 11.99 11.72 7.97
C TYR A 281 11.88 12.55 6.70
N PHE A 282 12.43 13.77 6.74
CA PHE A 282 12.43 14.70 5.61
C PHE A 282 13.84 14.76 5.02
N ASN A 283 13.99 14.28 3.79
CA ASN A 283 15.28 14.20 3.09
C ASN A 283 15.23 14.98 1.79
N GLY A 284 15.74 16.22 1.76
CA GLY A 284 15.82 16.98 0.52
C GLY A 284 14.47 17.29 -0.16
N CYS A 285 13.38 17.29 0.61
CA CYS A 285 12.01 17.44 0.13
C CYS A 285 11.46 18.87 0.36
N ASN A 286 10.34 19.18 -0.29
CA ASN A 286 9.55 20.38 0.01
C ASN A 286 8.34 20.03 0.88
N ILE A 287 8.05 20.84 1.89
CA ILE A 287 6.89 20.72 2.77
C ILE A 287 6.00 21.94 2.54
N ASN A 288 4.86 21.74 1.90
CA ASN A 288 3.89 22.80 1.64
C ASN A 288 2.81 22.82 2.73
N ILE A 289 2.84 23.87 3.56
CA ILE A 289 1.92 24.08 4.69
C ILE A 289 0.85 25.13 4.39
N SER A 290 0.72 25.60 3.15
CA SER A 290 -0.11 26.77 2.80
C SER A 290 -1.58 26.63 3.21
N ALA A 291 -2.10 25.40 3.33
CA ALA A 291 -3.50 25.17 3.71
C ALA A 291 -3.77 25.34 5.21
N LYS A 292 -2.79 25.04 6.08
CA LYS A 292 -2.95 24.97 7.55
C LYS A 292 -1.59 24.89 8.25
N ASP A 293 -1.52 25.38 9.48
CA ASP A 293 -0.37 25.14 10.36
C ASP A 293 -0.07 23.64 10.47
N PHE A 294 1.20 23.30 10.34
CA PHE A 294 1.67 21.94 10.54
C PHE A 294 2.13 21.78 11.98
N LEU A 295 1.28 21.18 12.81
CA LEU A 295 1.61 20.86 14.19
C LEU A 295 2.01 19.38 14.30
N ILE A 296 3.16 19.14 14.91
CA ILE A 296 3.57 17.81 15.36
C ILE A 296 3.87 17.91 16.86
N ASP A 297 3.00 17.36 17.69
CA ASP A 297 3.10 17.48 19.15
C ASP A 297 4.09 16.48 19.78
N ASN A 298 4.25 15.30 19.16
CA ASN A 298 4.97 14.17 19.73
C ASN A 298 5.51 13.22 18.65
N ALA A 299 6.77 13.37 18.25
CA ALA A 299 7.40 12.53 17.23
C ALA A 299 8.93 12.64 17.23
N THR A 300 9.61 11.67 16.61
CA THR A 300 10.99 11.86 16.11
C THR A 300 10.93 12.57 14.75
N LEU A 301 11.58 13.71 14.63
CA LEU A 301 11.71 14.46 13.38
C LEU A 301 13.16 14.41 12.90
N ILE A 302 13.40 13.73 11.79
CA ILE A 302 14.72 13.61 11.19
C ILE A 302 14.78 14.50 9.96
N PHE A 303 15.78 15.38 9.89
CA PHE A 303 16.04 16.21 8.71
C PHE A 303 17.39 15.85 8.10
N SER A 304 17.41 15.71 6.78
CA SER A 304 18.59 15.44 5.97
C SER A 304 18.56 16.27 4.70
N ASN A 305 19.73 16.69 4.21
CA ASN A 305 19.87 17.60 3.07
C ASN A 305 19.02 18.89 3.23
N GLU A 306 18.80 19.62 2.14
CA GLU A 306 18.00 20.84 2.16
C GLU A 306 16.50 20.51 2.13
N VAL A 307 15.83 20.71 3.26
CA VAL A 307 14.37 20.63 3.37
C VAL A 307 13.80 22.04 3.30
N ARG A 308 12.86 22.26 2.37
CA ARG A 308 12.16 23.53 2.22
C ARG A 308 10.79 23.44 2.85
N ILE A 309 10.39 24.48 3.57
CA ILE A 309 9.05 24.62 4.13
C ILE A 309 8.45 25.89 3.52
N THR A 310 7.36 25.73 2.80
CA THR A 310 6.73 26.81 2.03
C THR A 310 5.32 27.09 2.54
N ASP A 311 5.03 28.38 2.70
CA ASP A 311 3.70 28.95 2.89
C ASP A 311 3.54 30.06 1.86
N GLU A 312 2.63 29.83 0.93
CA GLU A 312 2.50 30.68 -0.24
C GLU A 312 1.90 32.04 0.05
N ASN A 313 1.11 32.26 1.13
CA ASN A 313 0.53 33.58 1.47
C ASN A 313 -0.30 33.64 2.79
N TRP A 314 -0.17 32.70 3.73
CA TRP A 314 -1.17 32.56 4.83
C TRP A 314 -0.61 32.68 6.25
N ASN A 315 0.64 33.14 6.42
CA ASN A 315 1.36 33.21 7.70
C ASN A 315 1.26 31.90 8.51
N ARG A 316 1.41 30.76 7.83
CA ARG A 316 1.31 29.43 8.42
C ARG A 316 2.56 29.09 9.21
N LYS A 317 2.35 28.28 10.24
CA LYS A 317 3.40 27.84 11.14
C LYS A 317 3.73 26.38 10.94
N PHE A 318 5.03 26.08 10.86
CA PHE A 318 5.53 24.76 11.16
C PHE A 318 5.85 24.72 12.66
N ILE A 319 5.14 23.90 13.41
CA ILE A 319 5.17 23.87 14.87
C ILE A 319 5.70 22.52 15.34
N ILE A 320 6.83 22.55 16.04
CA ILE A 320 7.41 21.39 16.70
C ILE A 320 7.04 21.47 18.18
N GLY A 321 6.25 20.50 18.63
CA GLY A 321 5.80 20.38 20.02
C GLY A 321 6.91 19.93 20.97
N SER A 322 6.69 20.17 22.26
CA SER A 322 7.68 19.96 23.32
C SER A 322 8.10 18.50 23.55
N ASN A 323 7.31 17.53 23.09
CA ASN A 323 7.63 16.11 23.17
C ASN A 323 8.31 15.58 21.90
N CYS A 324 8.73 16.46 20.98
CA CYS A 324 9.44 16.03 19.78
C CYS A 324 10.95 15.87 20.02
N ASN A 325 11.53 14.83 19.41
CA ASN A 325 12.98 14.68 19.29
C ASN A 325 13.41 15.09 17.88
N VAL A 326 14.20 16.15 17.75
CA VAL A 326 14.67 16.65 16.45
C VAL A 326 16.11 16.20 16.20
N ILE A 327 16.30 15.46 15.11
CA ILE A 327 17.59 14.96 14.65
C ILE A 327 17.96 15.67 13.35
N LEU A 328 19.00 16.50 13.39
CA LEU A 328 19.58 17.13 12.20
C LEU A 328 20.81 16.34 11.76
N LEU A 329 20.72 15.65 10.62
CA LEU A 329 21.86 14.92 10.05
C LEU A 329 22.87 15.90 9.42
N ALA A 330 24.14 15.49 9.32
CA ALA A 330 25.20 16.37 8.84
C ALA A 330 24.90 16.93 7.44
N GLY A 331 24.90 18.26 7.32
CA GLY A 331 24.56 18.96 6.07
C GLY A 331 23.07 19.25 5.87
N ALA A 332 22.20 18.89 6.82
CA ALA A 332 20.80 19.27 6.80
C ALA A 332 20.63 20.80 6.89
N ARG A 333 19.71 21.34 6.09
CA ARG A 333 19.29 22.75 6.14
C ARG A 333 17.78 22.80 6.09
N ILE A 334 17.18 23.59 6.97
CA ILE A 334 15.74 23.87 6.93
C ILE A 334 15.59 25.31 6.41
N LEU A 335 15.02 25.45 5.23
CA LEU A 335 14.73 26.75 4.63
C LEU A 335 13.24 27.06 4.79
N LEU A 336 12.96 28.27 5.27
CA LEU A 336 11.60 28.78 5.39
C LEU A 336 11.38 29.78 4.24
N ASP A 337 10.51 29.42 3.30
CA ASP A 337 10.21 30.23 2.13
C ASP A 337 8.82 30.88 2.28
N GLY A 338 8.61 32.04 1.64
CA GLY A 338 7.35 32.78 1.70
C GLY A 338 7.08 33.45 3.05
N THR A 339 5.87 33.31 3.58
CA THR A 339 5.47 33.85 4.89
C THR A 339 5.61 32.84 6.05
N THR A 340 6.30 31.73 5.81
CA THR A 340 6.42 30.62 6.76
C THR A 340 7.12 31.05 8.05
N THR A 341 6.57 30.65 9.19
CA THR A 341 7.24 30.78 10.50
C THR A 341 7.51 29.40 11.10
N LEU A 342 8.67 29.21 11.73
CA LEU A 342 8.99 28.05 12.57
C LEU A 342 8.69 28.38 14.04
N SER A 343 7.96 27.52 14.73
CA SER A 343 7.66 27.62 16.16
C SER A 343 8.14 26.38 16.89
N LEU A 344 8.86 26.58 18.00
CA LEU A 344 9.29 25.52 18.92
C LEU A 344 8.58 25.76 20.25
N LEU A 345 7.85 24.76 20.77
CA LEU A 345 7.05 24.85 22.00
C LEU A 345 7.74 24.24 23.22
#